data_AF-A0A7Y1YBH1-F1
#
_entry.id   AF-A0A7Y1YBH1-F1
#
_cell.length_a   1.000
_cell.length_b   1.000
_cell.length_c   1.000
_cell.angle_alpha   90.00
_cell.angle_beta   90.00
_cell.angle_gamma   90.00
#
_symmetry.space_group_name_H-M   'P 1'
#
loop_
_entity.id
_entity.type
_entity.pdbx_description
1 polymer ?
#
loop_
_entity_poly.entity_id
_entity_poly.type
_entity_poly.pdbx_seq_one_letter_code
_entity_poly.pdbx_strand_id
1 'polypeptide(L)'
;MNWWVLELITVGVLVLALALLGPLIKRFGRSYAADVFRANPRTGKSYIILMDVAYYLIFTAYILFTTVFEQQSGWAETVNAEQMRSETVRIGGMLLIMGILHGANVLSLPIIGRLLGLGRRLDEDAREPRAA
;
A
#
# COMPACT_ATOMS: atom_id res chain seq x y z
N MET A 1 21.02 28.91 -2.84
CA MET A 1 20.04 28.04 -3.51
C MET A 1 18.74 28.16 -2.73
N ASN A 2 17.60 28.40 -3.39
CA ASN A 2 16.33 28.51 -2.68
C ASN A 2 15.99 27.14 -2.06
N TRP A 3 15.48 27.13 -0.82
CA TRP A 3 15.15 25.90 -0.07
C TRP A 3 14.29 24.93 -0.87
N TRP A 4 13.31 25.46 -1.62
CA TRP A 4 12.36 24.68 -2.41
C TRP A 4 13.03 23.88 -3.53
N VAL A 5 14.21 24.27 -4.01
CA VAL A 5 14.95 23.52 -5.03
C VAL A 5 15.40 22.18 -4.47
N LEU A 6 15.96 22.19 -3.25
CA LEU A 6 16.40 20.96 -2.58
C LEU A 6 15.20 20.07 -2.26
N GLU A 7 14.09 20.67 -1.85
CA GLU A 7 12.85 19.97 -1.56
C GLU A 7 12.29 19.28 -2.81
N LEU A 8 12.19 19.99 -3.95
CA LEU A 8 11.74 19.42 -5.22
C LEU A 8 12.64 18.30 -5.71
N ILE A 9 13.97 18.45 -5.57
CA ILE A 9 14.92 17.38 -5.91
C ILE A 9 14.67 16.16 -5.02
N THR A 10 14.54 16.36 -3.71
CA THR A 10 14.34 15.26 -2.75
C THR A 10 13.02 14.53 -3.02
N VAL A 11 11.92 15.25 -3.17
CA VAL A 11 10.62 14.68 -3.55
C VAL A 11 10.72 13.95 -4.89
N GLY A 12 11.38 14.54 -5.89
CA GLY A 12 11.60 13.91 -7.19
C GLY A 12 12.39 12.60 -7.09
N VAL A 13 13.44 12.55 -6.26
CA VAL A 13 14.22 11.34 -5.98
C VAL A 13 13.37 10.29 -5.27
N LEU A 14 12.55 10.66 -4.29
CA LEU A 14 11.66 9.74 -3.58
C LEU A 14 10.60 9.14 -4.52
N VAL A 15 9.98 9.96 -5.35
CA VAL A 15 9.01 9.52 -6.36
C VAL A 15 9.68 8.61 -7.40
N LEU A 16 10.89 8.95 -7.85
CA LEU A 16 11.64 8.12 -8.78
C LEU A 16 12.03 6.78 -8.14
N ALA A 17 12.51 6.79 -6.90
CA ALA A 17 12.81 5.59 -6.15
C ALA A 17 11.55 4.72 -6.01
N LEU A 18 10.40 5.30 -5.68
CA LEU A 18 9.12 4.58 -5.60
C LEU A 18 8.73 3.95 -6.95
N ALA A 19 8.87 4.70 -8.04
CA ALA A 19 8.56 4.23 -9.39
C ALA A 19 9.49 3.12 -9.88
N LEU A 20 10.76 3.13 -9.48
CA LEU A 20 11.76 2.11 -9.85
C LEU A 20 11.69 0.88 -8.94
N LEU A 21 11.54 1.06 -7.64
CA LEU A 21 11.53 -0.01 -6.65
C LEU A 21 10.20 -0.77 -6.64
N GLY A 22 9.06 -0.10 -6.90
CA GLY A 22 7.75 -0.74 -6.95
C GLY A 22 7.70 -1.96 -7.87
N PRO A 23 8.07 -1.84 -9.17
CA PRO A 23 8.16 -2.97 -10.10
C PRO A 23 9.16 -4.05 -9.67
N LEU A 24 10.28 -3.68 -9.03
CA LEU A 24 11.29 -4.62 -8.56
C LEU A 24 10.76 -5.46 -7.39
N ILE A 25 10.14 -4.84 -6.39
CA ILE A 25 9.49 -5.55 -5.26
C ILE A 25 8.39 -6.46 -5.78
N LYS A 26 7.57 -5.98 -6.72
CA LYS A 26 6.52 -6.77 -7.38
C LYS A 26 7.07 -8.00 -8.09
N ARG A 27 8.27 -7.94 -8.68
CA ARG A 27 8.92 -9.08 -9.33
C ARG A 27 9.20 -10.20 -8.33
N PHE A 28 9.68 -9.87 -7.13
CA PHE A 28 9.90 -10.85 -6.07
C PHE A 28 8.59 -11.42 -5.52
N GLY A 29 7.56 -10.58 -5.34
CA GLY A 29 6.24 -11.05 -4.89
C GLY A 29 5.53 -11.99 -5.88
N ARG A 30 5.85 -11.91 -7.18
CA ARG A 30 5.19 -12.71 -8.22
C ARG A 30 5.47 -14.21 -8.10
N SER A 31 6.71 -14.61 -7.77
CA SER A 31 7.03 -16.04 -7.56
C SER A 31 6.27 -16.60 -6.36
N TYR A 32 6.28 -15.87 -5.25
CA TYR A 32 5.55 -16.24 -4.04
C TYR A 32 4.03 -16.36 -4.29
N ALA A 33 3.44 -15.39 -4.99
CA ALA A 33 2.02 -15.44 -5.35
C ALA A 33 1.69 -16.60 -6.29
N ALA A 34 2.59 -16.96 -7.21
CA ALA A 34 2.40 -18.12 -8.08
C ALA A 34 2.35 -19.43 -7.29
N ASP A 35 3.11 -19.53 -6.20
CA ASP A 35 3.07 -20.69 -5.30
C ASP A 35 1.81 -20.71 -4.42
N VAL A 36 1.45 -19.57 -3.82
CA VAL A 36 0.28 -19.46 -2.94
C VAL A 36 -1.04 -19.61 -3.71
N PHE A 37 -1.13 -19.03 -4.91
CA PHE A 37 -2.33 -19.06 -5.76
C PHE A 37 -2.19 -20.03 -6.93
N ARG A 38 -1.39 -21.10 -6.79
CA ARG A 38 -1.12 -22.08 -7.85
C ARG A 38 -2.41 -22.65 -8.47
N ALA A 39 -3.43 -22.89 -7.64
CA ALA A 39 -4.73 -23.41 -8.07
C ALA A 39 -5.57 -22.40 -8.87
N ASN A 40 -5.34 -21.09 -8.70
CA ASN A 40 -6.10 -20.02 -9.38
C ASN A 40 -5.18 -18.82 -9.73
N PRO A 41 -4.35 -18.92 -10.78
CA PRO A 41 -3.35 -17.90 -11.12
C PRO A 41 -3.92 -16.51 -11.41
N ARG A 42 -5.16 -16.45 -11.95
CA ARG A 42 -5.87 -15.18 -12.21
C ARG A 42 -6.10 -14.39 -10.92
N THR A 43 -6.49 -15.07 -9.84
CA THR A 43 -6.69 -14.46 -8.52
C THR A 43 -5.37 -13.96 -7.94
N GLY A 44 -4.30 -14.75 -8.06
CA GLY A 44 -2.96 -14.32 -7.63
C GLY A 44 -2.48 -13.06 -8.36
N LYS A 45 -2.72 -12.94 -9.66
CA LYS A 45 -2.40 -11.72 -10.43
C LYS A 45 -3.18 -10.50 -9.92
N SER A 46 -4.49 -10.63 -9.72
CA SER A 46 -5.33 -9.55 -9.19
C SER A 46 -4.94 -9.17 -7.77
N TYR A 47 -4.60 -10.15 -6.93
CA TYR A 47 -4.16 -9.94 -5.55
C TYR A 47 -2.91 -9.06 -5.47
N ILE A 48 -1.90 -9.32 -6.30
CA ILE A 48 -0.69 -8.49 -6.35
C ILE A 48 -1.04 -7.04 -6.75
N ILE A 49 -1.91 -6.85 -7.75
CA ILE A 49 -2.32 -5.51 -8.19
C ILE A 49 -3.05 -4.77 -7.05
N LEU A 50 -3.90 -5.47 -6.31
CA LEU A 50 -4.61 -4.90 -5.16
C LEU A 50 -3.65 -4.50 -4.04
N MET A 51 -2.63 -5.31 -3.78
CA MET A 51 -1.58 -4.99 -2.80
C MET A 51 -0.70 -3.82 -3.25
N ASP A 52 -0.44 -3.66 -4.55
CA ASP A 52 0.30 -2.51 -5.08
C ASP A 52 -0.40 -1.19 -4.74
N VAL A 53 -1.74 -1.16 -4.72
CA VAL A 53 -2.50 0.05 -4.34
C VAL A 53 -2.19 0.46 -2.91
N ALA A 54 -2.21 -0.48 -1.95
CA ALA A 54 -1.85 -0.20 -0.56
C ALA A 54 -0.41 0.31 -0.45
N TYR A 55 0.51 -0.30 -1.20
CA TYR A 55 1.91 0.09 -1.25
C TYR A 55 2.06 1.56 -1.69
N TYR A 56 1.51 1.95 -2.84
CA TYR A 56 1.63 3.32 -3.33
C TYR A 56 0.96 4.34 -2.42
N LEU A 57 -0.17 4.01 -1.79
CA LEU A 57 -0.84 4.88 -0.83
C LEU A 57 0.05 5.19 0.39
N ILE A 58 0.67 4.17 0.98
CA ILE A 58 1.54 4.31 2.15
C ILE A 58 2.81 5.10 1.81
N PHE A 59 3.46 4.80 0.67
CA PHE A 59 4.66 5.53 0.28
C PHE A 59 4.38 6.97 -0.14
N THR A 60 3.24 7.23 -0.77
CA THR A 60 2.81 8.61 -1.06
C THR A 60 2.56 9.38 0.23
N ALA A 61 1.88 8.76 1.20
CA ALA A 61 1.68 9.36 2.52
C ALA A 61 3.00 9.69 3.21
N TYR A 62 3.98 8.78 3.16
CA TYR A 62 5.32 9.03 3.69
C TYR A 62 5.97 10.27 3.06
N ILE A 63 5.97 10.37 1.73
CA ILE A 63 6.54 11.52 1.01
C ILE A 63 5.88 12.82 1.48
N LEU A 64 4.55 12.84 1.59
CA LEU A 64 3.81 14.02 2.04
C LEU A 64 4.17 14.41 3.49
N PHE A 65 4.29 13.43 4.40
CA PHE A 65 4.67 13.71 5.79
C PHE A 65 6.10 14.19 5.96
N THR A 66 7.00 13.81 5.06
CA THR A 66 8.39 14.26 5.10
C THR A 66 8.62 15.55 4.33
N THR A 67 7.64 16.03 3.55
CA THR A 67 7.77 17.26 2.77
C THR A 67 7.87 18.47 3.70
N VAL A 68 8.87 19.32 3.47
CA VAL A 68 9.11 20.53 4.27
C VAL A 68 8.56 21.76 3.55
N PHE A 69 7.88 22.62 4.30
CA PHE A 69 7.38 23.91 3.82
C PHE A 69 8.02 25.03 4.63
N GLU A 70 8.77 25.91 3.98
CA GLU A 70 9.35 27.10 4.61
C GLU A 70 8.69 28.37 4.07
N GLN A 71 8.50 29.37 4.94
CA GLN A 71 7.89 30.63 4.54
C GLN A 71 8.90 31.46 3.74
N GLN A 72 8.64 31.65 2.43
CA GLN A 72 9.47 32.54 1.63
C GLN A 72 9.15 33.99 2.00
N SER A 73 10.16 34.75 2.44
CA SER A 73 10.02 36.18 2.74
C SER A 73 9.48 36.93 1.52
N GLY A 74 8.23 37.40 1.59
CA GLY A 74 7.58 38.16 0.51
C GLY A 74 6.32 37.52 -0.10
N TRP A 75 5.97 36.27 0.24
CA TRP A 75 4.65 35.71 -0.15
C TRP A 75 3.56 36.25 0.77
N ALA A 76 2.54 36.86 0.16
CA ALA A 76 1.45 37.59 0.78
C ALA A 76 0.66 36.77 1.82
N GLU A 77 0.10 37.47 2.80
CA GLU A 77 -0.57 37.01 4.03
C GLU A 77 -1.76 36.02 3.86
N THR A 78 -2.05 35.53 2.66
CA THR A 78 -3.30 34.80 2.35
C THR A 78 -3.17 33.28 2.32
N VAL A 79 -1.99 32.72 2.00
CA VAL A 79 -1.67 31.28 2.19
C VAL A 79 -0.25 31.16 2.73
N ASN A 80 -0.13 30.72 3.99
CA ASN A 80 1.16 30.59 4.64
C ASN A 80 1.68 29.13 4.61
N ALA A 81 2.97 28.95 4.88
CA ALA A 81 3.62 27.64 4.91
C ALA A 81 2.95 26.68 5.92
N GLU A 82 2.39 27.22 7.00
CA GLU A 82 1.66 26.45 8.01
C GLU A 82 0.38 25.82 7.45
N GLN A 83 -0.40 26.58 6.68
CA GLN A 83 -1.60 26.07 6.02
C GLN A 83 -1.25 24.96 5.02
N MET A 84 -0.20 25.17 4.21
CA MET A 84 0.28 24.14 3.27
C MET A 84 0.73 22.87 3.99
N ARG A 85 1.45 23.01 5.10
CA ARG A 85 1.86 21.88 5.95
C ARG A 85 0.65 21.14 6.51
N SER A 86 -0.32 21.86 7.07
CA SER A 86 -1.54 21.30 7.65
C SER A 86 -2.33 20.48 6.61
N GLU A 87 -2.59 21.05 5.44
CA GLU A 87 -3.34 20.35 4.39
C GLU A 87 -2.57 19.15 3.84
N THR A 88 -1.24 19.27 3.69
CA THR A 88 -0.38 18.15 3.28
C THR A 88 -0.43 17.00 4.27
N VAL A 89 -0.38 17.29 5.57
CA VAL A 89 -0.52 16.28 6.64
C VAL A 89 -1.91 15.64 6.62
N ARG A 90 -2.98 16.39 6.38
CA ARG A 90 -4.33 15.82 6.28
C ARG A 90 -4.46 14.85 5.12
N ILE A 91 -3.94 15.23 3.94
CA ILE A 91 -3.92 14.36 2.76
C ILE A 91 -3.06 13.12 3.03
N GLY A 92 -1.84 13.30 3.54
CA GLY A 92 -0.95 12.19 3.91
C GLY A 92 -1.60 11.22 4.91
N GLY A 93 -2.28 11.75 5.93
CA GLY A 93 -3.03 10.96 6.91
C GLY A 93 -4.14 10.12 6.28
N MET A 94 -4.95 10.71 5.39
CA MET A 94 -5.99 9.96 4.68
C MET A 94 -5.41 8.83 3.83
N LEU A 95 -4.34 9.12 3.07
CA LEU A 95 -3.68 8.11 2.24
C LEU A 95 -3.09 6.98 3.08
N LEU A 96 -2.46 7.29 4.22
CA LEU A 96 -1.92 6.29 5.13
C LEU A 96 -3.02 5.39 5.70
N ILE A 97 -4.09 5.98 6.23
CA ILE A 97 -5.22 5.23 6.78
C ILE A 97 -5.83 4.34 5.70
N MET A 98 -6.07 4.88 4.50
CA MET A 98 -6.61 4.11 3.38
C MET A 98 -5.68 2.96 2.98
N GLY A 99 -4.38 3.21 2.88
CA GLY A 99 -3.39 2.19 2.53
C GLY A 99 -3.33 1.05 3.56
N ILE A 100 -3.34 1.38 4.86
CA ILE A 100 -3.34 0.39 5.94
C ILE A 100 -4.65 -0.42 5.94
N LEU A 101 -5.80 0.25 5.91
CA LEU A 101 -7.11 -0.42 5.93
C LEU A 101 -7.30 -1.30 4.70
N HIS A 102 -6.93 -0.82 3.51
CA HIS A 102 -6.97 -1.60 2.28
C HIS A 102 -6.03 -2.80 2.34
N GLY A 103 -4.79 -2.60 2.79
CA GLY A 103 -3.83 -3.69 2.97
C GLY A 103 -4.33 -4.76 3.93
N ALA A 104 -4.85 -4.36 5.09
CA ALA A 104 -5.45 -5.27 6.05
C ALA A 104 -6.66 -6.02 5.47
N ASN A 105 -7.55 -5.33 4.74
CA ASN A 105 -8.70 -5.93 4.10
C ASN A 105 -8.27 -7.00 3.08
N VAL A 106 -7.31 -6.68 2.21
CA VAL A 106 -6.80 -7.62 1.19
C VAL A 106 -6.08 -8.81 1.83
N LEU A 107 -5.31 -8.60 2.90
CA LEU A 107 -4.63 -9.66 3.65
C LEU A 107 -5.61 -10.59 4.39
N SER A 108 -6.80 -10.10 4.78
CA SER A 108 -7.78 -10.91 5.50
C SER A 108 -8.47 -11.96 4.62
N LEU A 109 -8.70 -11.67 3.33
CA LEU A 109 -9.46 -12.54 2.42
C LEU A 109 -8.86 -13.96 2.28
N PRO A 110 -7.54 -14.15 2.05
CA PRO A 110 -6.95 -15.48 1.96
C PRO A 110 -7.01 -16.25 3.29
N ILE A 111 -6.91 -15.54 4.42
CA ILE A 111 -6.93 -16.15 5.76
C ILE A 111 -8.33 -16.70 6.04
N ILE A 112 -9.36 -15.87 5.82
CA ILE A 112 -10.77 -16.27 6.01
C ILE A 112 -11.12 -17.42 5.06
N GLY A 113 -10.71 -17.34 3.80
CA GLY A 113 -10.94 -18.41 2.82
C GLY A 113 -10.33 -19.76 3.24
N ARG A 114 -9.12 -19.75 3.80
CA ARG A 114 -8.48 -20.97 4.33
C ARG A 114 -9.21 -21.53 5.54
N LEU A 115 -9.59 -20.67 6.49
CA LEU A 115 -10.31 -21.09 7.70
C LEU A 115 -11.67 -21.72 7.38
N LEU A 116 -12.45 -21.11 6.48
CA LEU A 116 -13.74 -21.66 6.04
C LEU A 116 -13.59 -22.97 5.25
N GLY A 117 -12.54 -23.07 4.42
CA GLY A 117 -12.24 -24.30 3.67
C GLY A 117 -11.84 -25.47 4.57
N LEU A 118 -11.11 -25.20 5.66
CA LEU A 118 -10.77 -26.19 6.70
C LEU A 118 -12.03 -26.71 7.41
N GLY A 119 -12.94 -25.82 7.79
CA GLY A 119 -14.20 -26.21 8.42
C GLY A 119 -15.03 -27.14 7.56
N ARG A 120 -15.17 -26.84 6.26
CA ARG A 120 -15.93 -27.70 5.33
C ARG A 120 -15.32 -29.10 5.18
N ARG A 121 -13.98 -29.22 5.13
CA ARG A 121 -13.30 -30.52 5.05
C ARG A 121 -13.52 -31.36 6.30
N LEU A 122 -13.45 -30.73 7.48
CA LEU A 122 -13.72 -31.41 8.75
C LEU A 122 -15.19 -31.89 8.82
N ASP A 123 -16.14 -31.09 8.33
CA ASP A 123 -17.55 -31.48 8.25
C ASP A 123 -17.81 -32.63 7.25
N GLU A 124 -17.10 -32.66 6.12
CA GLU A 124 -17.16 -33.75 5.12
C GLU A 124 -16.54 -35.05 5.67
N ASP A 125 -15.34 -34.98 6.26
CA ASP A 125 -14.68 -36.13 6.91
C ASP A 125 -15.51 -36.69 8.07
N ALA A 126 -16.26 -35.85 8.79
CA ALA A 126 -17.16 -36.30 9.85
C ALA A 126 -18.43 -37.00 9.32
N ARG A 127 -18.81 -36.77 8.06
CA ARG A 127 -20.02 -37.33 7.43
C ARG A 127 -19.78 -38.59 6.62
N GLU A 128 -18.53 -38.92 6.27
CA GLU A 128 -18.15 -40.20 5.65
C GLU A 128 -17.53 -41.13 6.71
N PRO A 129 -18.30 -42.02 7.38
CA PRO A 129 -17.69 -43.06 8.18
C PRO A 129 -16.94 -43.98 7.22
N ARG A 130 -15.63 -44.16 7.44
CA ARG A 130 -14.82 -45.16 6.73
C ARG A 130 -15.55 -46.51 6.81
N ALA A 131 -16.08 -46.97 5.67
CA ALA A 131 -16.55 -48.34 5.53
C ALA A 131 -15.33 -49.26 5.74
N ALA A 132 -15.32 -49.93 6.89
CA ALA A 132 -14.36 -50.96 7.24
C ALA A 132 -14.72 -52.28 6.56
#